data_AF-A0AAD3NR95-F1
#
_entry.id   AF-A0AAD3NR95-F1
#
_cell.length_a   1.000
_cell.length_b   1.000
_cell.length_c   1.000
_cell.angle_alpha   90.00
_cell.angle_beta   90.00
_cell.angle_gamma   90.00
#
_symmetry.space_group_name_H-M   'P 1'
#
loop_
_entity.id
_entity.type
_entity.pdbx_description
1 polymer ?
#
loop_
_entity_poly.entity_id
_entity_poly.type
_entity_poly.pdbx_seq_one_letter_code
_entity_poly.pdbx_strand_id
1 'polypeptide(L)'
;MANACSLLSISPQVQGSNPRMNIYLARLICKSSWCLVTPPLSSQGDKHNEIDFEFLGNLSGDPYIMHTNVFSQGKGGREQQFYLWFDPTADFHTYSLLWNPQQIMFSVDGTPVRVFKNSEDLGVAYPKNQAMRIYSSLWNADNWATRGGAVKIDWSKSPFVASYGNFKAETCSASSDCSVNSWYGAEALESSEQQKLEWVRENYMIYNYCSDSKRFPQGFPAECTR
;
A
#
# COMPACT_ATOMS: atom_id res chain seq x y z
N MET A 1 -23.22 12.24 7.73
CA MET A 1 -22.86 11.64 9.03
C MET A 1 -21.69 10.70 8.79
N ALA A 2 -20.70 10.73 9.67
CA ALA A 2 -19.36 10.21 9.44
C ALA A 2 -19.07 8.98 10.32
N ASN A 3 -18.42 7.92 9.88
CA ASN A 3 -18.54 6.51 10.33
C ASN A 3 -17.23 5.67 10.21
N ALA A 4 -16.35 5.62 11.22
CA ALA A 4 -15.15 4.76 11.46
C ALA A 4 -14.50 3.81 10.43
N CYS A 5 -13.19 3.63 10.61
CA CYS A 5 -12.23 3.09 9.66
C CYS A 5 -11.64 1.65 9.91
N SER A 6 -11.50 0.70 8.93
CA SER A 6 -10.97 -0.71 9.01
C SER A 6 -9.84 -1.12 8.04
N LEU A 7 -8.91 -2.07 8.41
CA LEU A 7 -7.64 -2.49 7.73
C LEU A 7 -7.25 -4.00 7.76
N LEU A 8 -6.76 -4.53 6.61
CA LEU A 8 -6.17 -5.88 6.41
C LEU A 8 -4.64 -5.91 6.45
N SER A 9 -4.04 -7.01 6.93
CA SER A 9 -2.77 -7.63 6.50
C SER A 9 -2.34 -8.92 7.28
N ILE A 10 -1.76 -9.88 6.57
CA ILE A 10 -1.60 -11.29 6.98
C ILE A 10 -0.18 -11.77 6.81
N SER A 11 0.52 -12.18 7.88
CA SER A 11 1.79 -12.92 7.77
C SER A 11 1.70 -14.34 8.33
N PRO A 12 1.82 -15.36 7.47
CA PRO A 12 2.52 -16.61 7.78
C PRO A 12 4.04 -16.37 7.91
N GLN A 13 4.71 -17.29 8.59
CA GLN A 13 6.16 -17.32 8.82
C GLN A 13 6.89 -17.63 7.50
N VAL A 14 7.64 -16.67 6.95
CA VAL A 14 8.73 -17.02 6.03
C VAL A 14 9.99 -16.24 6.40
N GLN A 15 11.01 -16.96 6.85
CA GLN A 15 12.40 -16.50 6.84
C GLN A 15 12.89 -16.47 5.40
N GLY A 16 13.02 -15.29 4.81
CA GLY A 16 13.42 -15.16 3.41
C GLY A 16 13.47 -13.73 2.93
N SER A 17 14.53 -13.37 2.22
CA SER A 17 14.69 -12.08 1.54
C SER A 17 13.85 -12.05 0.26
N ASN A 18 12.94 -11.08 0.17
CA ASN A 18 12.10 -10.72 -0.98
C ASN A 18 10.95 -11.71 -1.32
N PRO A 19 9.70 -11.38 -0.95
CA PRO A 19 8.48 -12.09 -1.33
C PRO A 19 7.70 -11.41 -2.47
N ARG A 20 7.08 -12.22 -3.34
CA ARG A 20 5.98 -11.78 -4.21
C ARG A 20 4.66 -12.13 -3.55
N MET A 21 3.88 -11.12 -3.22
CA MET A 21 2.65 -11.31 -2.46
C MET A 21 1.44 -10.92 -3.30
N ASN A 22 0.50 -11.86 -3.44
CA ASN A 22 -0.80 -11.56 -4.02
C ASN A 22 -1.82 -11.63 -2.88
N ILE A 23 -2.09 -10.49 -2.24
CA ILE A 23 -3.14 -10.44 -1.23
C ILE A 23 -4.47 -10.26 -1.95
N TYR A 24 -5.34 -11.25 -1.85
CA TYR A 24 -6.73 -11.08 -2.28
C TYR A 24 -7.45 -10.42 -1.10
N LEU A 25 -7.98 -9.19 -1.27
CA LEU A 25 -8.88 -8.62 -0.26
C LEU A 25 -10.30 -8.92 -0.64
N ALA A 26 -10.74 -10.03 -0.08
CA ALA A 26 -12.10 -10.40 -0.17
C ALA A 26 -12.94 -9.78 1.00
N ARG A 27 -13.46 -8.53 0.80
CA ARG A 27 -14.73 -7.88 1.29
C ARG A 27 -14.57 -6.83 2.39
N LEU A 28 -14.38 -5.58 1.99
CA LEU A 28 -14.71 -4.44 2.84
C LEU A 28 -16.23 -4.17 2.80
N ILE A 29 -17.09 -4.96 3.45
CA ILE A 29 -18.45 -4.47 3.75
C ILE A 29 -18.37 -3.48 4.92
N CYS A 30 -17.90 -2.26 4.62
CA CYS A 30 -18.11 -1.11 5.49
C CYS A 30 -19.56 -0.64 5.19
N LYS A 31 -20.57 -1.16 5.92
CA LYS A 31 -21.98 -0.64 5.87
C LYS A 31 -22.12 0.81 6.34
N SER A 32 -20.99 1.46 6.62
CA SER A 32 -20.88 2.86 6.94
C SER A 32 -19.43 3.28 6.68
N SER A 33 -19.29 4.47 6.14
CA SER A 33 -18.39 4.74 5.03
C SER A 33 -16.92 5.06 5.31
N TRP A 34 -16.35 4.82 6.48
CA TRP A 34 -15.00 5.27 6.80
C TRP A 34 -14.18 4.01 6.92
N CYS A 35 -12.96 3.98 6.43
CA CYS A 35 -12.03 2.85 6.48
C CYS A 35 -10.62 3.49 6.58
N LEU A 36 -9.61 2.94 7.22
CA LEU A 36 -8.24 3.47 7.14
C LEU A 36 -7.46 2.20 7.22
N VAL A 37 -6.66 1.96 6.19
CA VAL A 37 -5.75 0.82 6.18
C VAL A 37 -4.32 1.41 6.34
N THR A 38 -3.34 0.70 6.92
CA THR A 38 -1.90 0.98 7.19
C THR A 38 -1.27 -0.39 7.48
N PRO A 39 -0.81 -1.16 6.47
CA PRO A 39 -0.14 -2.41 6.71
C PRO A 39 1.36 -2.22 6.52
N PRO A 40 2.13 -2.08 7.59
CA PRO A 40 3.55 -2.26 7.46
C PRO A 40 3.87 -3.66 6.97
N LEU A 41 4.70 -3.79 5.93
CA LEU A 41 5.78 -4.76 5.99
C LEU A 41 6.79 -4.28 7.05
N SER A 42 6.50 -4.45 8.33
CA SER A 42 7.37 -3.91 9.39
C SER A 42 8.50 -4.87 9.74
N SER A 43 9.72 -4.37 9.72
CA SER A 43 10.79 -4.92 10.55
C SER A 43 10.80 -4.24 11.93
N GLN A 44 11.44 -4.82 12.94
CA GLN A 44 11.36 -4.29 14.31
C GLN A 44 12.40 -3.18 14.59
N GLY A 45 12.03 -2.21 15.44
CA GLY A 45 12.91 -1.15 15.96
C GLY A 45 12.86 0.17 15.17
N ASP A 46 13.54 1.20 15.67
CA ASP A 46 13.47 2.59 15.14
C ASP A 46 13.95 2.76 13.68
N LYS A 47 14.61 1.74 13.13
CA LYS A 47 15.06 1.69 11.74
C LYS A 47 14.24 0.68 10.93
N HIS A 48 12.94 0.59 11.22
CA HIS A 48 12.08 -0.35 10.54
C HIS A 48 11.93 -0.02 9.05
N ASN A 49 11.73 -1.04 8.25
CA ASN A 49 11.16 -0.91 6.92
C ASN A 49 9.65 -1.09 7.03
N GLU A 50 8.86 -0.55 6.09
CA GLU A 50 7.39 -0.66 6.06
C GLU A 50 6.87 -0.32 4.64
N ILE A 51 5.78 -0.97 4.21
CA ILE A 51 5.22 -0.87 2.86
C ILE A 51 3.70 -0.99 2.95
N ASP A 52 2.99 0.12 2.76
CA ASP A 52 1.59 0.25 3.17
C ASP A 52 0.58 0.30 2.00
N PHE A 53 -0.56 -0.37 2.20
CA PHE A 53 -1.82 -0.22 1.46
C PHE A 53 -2.94 0.26 2.38
N GLU A 54 -3.56 1.39 2.07
CA GLU A 54 -4.27 2.18 3.08
C GLU A 54 -5.64 2.69 2.62
N PHE A 55 -6.73 1.94 2.76
CA PHE A 55 -8.08 2.40 2.39
C PHE A 55 -8.63 3.37 3.41
N LEU A 56 -8.40 4.67 3.23
CA LEU A 56 -9.09 5.77 3.90
C LEU A 56 -10.55 5.81 3.41
N GLY A 57 -11.54 5.80 4.29
CA GLY A 57 -12.94 5.92 3.94
C GLY A 57 -13.44 7.31 4.26
N ASN A 58 -14.69 7.54 3.91
CA ASN A 58 -15.28 8.82 3.69
C ASN A 58 -16.75 8.90 4.10
N LEU A 59 -17.45 10.02 3.92
CA LEU A 59 -18.90 10.08 4.16
C LEU A 59 -19.65 9.07 3.29
N SER A 60 -20.86 8.68 3.70
CA SER A 60 -21.71 7.85 2.86
C SER A 60 -22.02 8.55 1.54
N GLY A 61 -21.71 7.87 0.43
CA GLY A 61 -21.79 8.41 -0.93
C GLY A 61 -20.47 9.01 -1.44
N ASP A 62 -19.48 9.25 -0.57
CA ASP A 62 -18.16 9.75 -0.99
C ASP A 62 -17.19 8.57 -1.23
N PRO A 63 -16.28 8.68 -2.21
CA PRO A 63 -15.35 7.61 -2.56
C PRO A 63 -14.31 7.35 -1.45
N TYR A 64 -13.96 6.08 -1.32
CA TYR A 64 -12.81 5.62 -0.55
C TYR A 64 -11.51 6.03 -1.25
N ILE A 65 -10.49 6.31 -0.45
CA ILE A 65 -9.14 6.63 -0.88
C ILE A 65 -8.27 5.43 -0.59
N MET A 66 -7.64 4.85 -1.59
CA MET A 66 -6.51 3.96 -1.38
C MET A 66 -5.24 4.79 -1.25
N HIS A 67 -4.59 4.70 -0.12
CA HIS A 67 -3.33 5.34 0.22
C HIS A 67 -2.20 4.30 0.17
N THR A 68 -0.99 4.72 -0.12
CA THR A 68 0.18 3.85 -0.09
C THR A 68 1.35 4.59 0.49
N ASN A 69 2.22 3.91 1.22
CA ASN A 69 3.43 4.50 1.80
C ASN A 69 4.59 3.50 1.77
N VAL A 70 5.82 4.02 1.87
CA VAL A 70 7.03 3.20 1.93
C VAL A 70 7.97 3.81 2.95
N PHE A 71 8.29 3.04 3.97
CA PHE A 71 9.31 3.32 4.97
C PHE A 71 10.56 2.49 4.70
N SER A 72 11.71 3.13 4.77
CA SER A 72 12.99 2.43 4.82
C SER A 72 13.87 3.04 5.89
N GLN A 73 14.42 2.19 6.76
CA GLN A 73 15.24 2.60 7.90
C GLN A 73 14.58 3.67 8.79
N GLY A 74 13.29 3.49 9.08
CA GLY A 74 12.47 4.38 9.91
C GLY A 74 12.00 5.65 9.20
N LYS A 75 12.41 5.86 7.95
CA LYS A 75 12.03 7.05 7.17
C LYS A 75 10.91 6.69 6.21
N GLY A 76 9.70 7.15 6.50
CA GLY A 76 8.54 7.11 5.61
C GLY A 76 8.37 8.40 4.84
N GLY A 77 7.13 8.88 4.77
CA GLY A 77 6.80 10.15 4.17
C GLY A 77 6.69 10.11 2.64
N ARG A 78 6.31 8.95 2.12
CA ARG A 78 6.21 8.64 0.70
C ARG A 78 4.77 8.34 0.32
N GLU A 79 3.84 9.13 0.81
CA GLU A 79 2.41 8.90 0.65
C GLU A 79 1.98 9.15 -0.81
N GLN A 80 1.20 8.23 -1.37
CA GLN A 80 0.42 8.45 -2.59
C GLN A 80 -1.01 8.01 -2.33
N GLN A 81 -1.98 8.79 -2.78
CA GLN A 81 -3.40 8.53 -2.59
C GLN A 81 -4.13 8.46 -3.92
N PHE A 82 -5.11 7.58 -4.00
CA PHE A 82 -5.88 7.29 -5.20
C PHE A 82 -7.35 7.10 -4.85
N TYR A 83 -8.25 7.55 -5.70
CA TYR A 83 -9.58 6.95 -5.77
C TYR A 83 -9.48 5.58 -6.48
N LEU A 84 -10.52 4.74 -6.32
CA LEU A 84 -10.63 3.48 -7.04
C LEU A 84 -11.64 3.62 -8.18
N TRP A 85 -11.44 2.90 -9.27
CA TRP A 85 -12.35 2.85 -10.43
C TRP A 85 -13.57 1.95 -10.21
N PHE A 86 -13.81 1.54 -8.97
CA PHE A 86 -14.92 0.72 -8.51
C PHE A 86 -15.25 1.08 -7.06
N ASP A 87 -16.40 0.62 -6.57
CA ASP A 87 -16.76 0.68 -5.16
C ASP A 87 -16.09 -0.49 -4.41
N PRO A 88 -15.05 -0.24 -3.59
CA PRO A 88 -14.33 -1.31 -2.88
C PRO A 88 -15.17 -2.00 -1.80
N THR A 89 -16.40 -1.53 -1.57
CA THR A 89 -17.33 -2.13 -0.61
C THR A 89 -18.35 -3.08 -1.23
N ALA A 90 -18.48 -3.04 -2.57
CA ALA A 90 -19.48 -3.81 -3.30
C ALA A 90 -19.06 -5.27 -3.53
N ASP A 91 -17.77 -5.53 -3.78
CA ASP A 91 -17.25 -6.87 -4.02
C ASP A 91 -15.79 -7.04 -3.55
N PHE A 92 -15.28 -8.25 -3.65
CA PHE A 92 -13.90 -8.63 -3.44
C PHE A 92 -12.99 -8.10 -4.55
N HIS A 93 -11.83 -7.55 -4.17
CA HIS A 93 -10.80 -7.09 -5.09
C HIS A 93 -9.42 -7.58 -4.67
N THR A 94 -8.52 -7.78 -5.62
CA THR A 94 -7.15 -8.22 -5.35
C THR A 94 -6.24 -7.02 -5.18
N TYR A 95 -5.48 -6.97 -4.08
CA TYR A 95 -4.47 -5.94 -3.85
C TYR A 95 -3.12 -6.61 -3.66
N SER A 96 -2.29 -6.55 -4.68
CA SER A 96 -1.03 -7.29 -4.72
C SER A 96 0.15 -6.37 -4.42
N LEU A 97 1.15 -6.98 -3.78
CA LEU A 97 2.46 -6.38 -3.58
C LEU A 97 3.55 -7.29 -4.15
N LEU A 98 4.19 -6.86 -5.22
CA LEU A 98 5.44 -7.46 -5.65
C LEU A 98 6.59 -6.70 -4.99
N TRP A 99 7.42 -7.38 -4.20
CA TRP A 99 8.59 -6.80 -3.57
C TRP A 99 9.82 -7.65 -3.89
N ASN A 100 10.72 -7.10 -4.71
CA ASN A 100 11.97 -7.74 -5.11
C ASN A 100 13.16 -6.78 -4.86
N PRO A 101 14.42 -7.18 -5.10
CA PRO A 101 15.57 -6.29 -4.95
C PRO A 101 15.52 -4.99 -5.75
N GLN A 102 14.71 -4.95 -6.82
CA GLN A 102 14.71 -3.89 -7.83
C GLN A 102 13.56 -2.91 -7.65
N GLN A 103 12.41 -3.38 -7.16
CA GLN A 103 11.22 -2.54 -7.01
C GLN A 103 10.18 -3.14 -6.06
N ILE A 104 9.35 -2.24 -5.54
CA ILE A 104 8.07 -2.53 -4.92
C ILE A 104 6.98 -2.08 -5.89
N MET A 105 6.13 -3.00 -6.31
CA MET A 105 4.96 -2.70 -7.14
C MET A 105 3.68 -3.00 -6.37
N PHE A 106 2.83 -1.99 -6.29
CA PHE A 106 1.47 -2.06 -5.78
C PHE A 106 0.52 -2.29 -6.96
N SER A 107 -0.42 -3.21 -6.83
CA SER A 107 -1.41 -3.47 -7.88
C SER A 107 -2.80 -3.70 -7.31
N VAL A 108 -3.82 -3.32 -8.09
CA VAL A 108 -5.24 -3.55 -7.81
C VAL A 108 -5.84 -4.33 -8.98
N ASP A 109 -6.38 -5.52 -8.74
CA ASP A 109 -6.90 -6.45 -9.77
C ASP A 109 -5.91 -6.68 -10.92
N GLY A 110 -4.61 -6.77 -10.60
CA GLY A 110 -3.54 -6.93 -11.58
C GLY A 110 -3.18 -5.66 -12.37
N THR A 111 -3.76 -4.50 -12.02
CA THR A 111 -3.42 -3.19 -12.58
C THR A 111 -2.39 -2.51 -11.68
N PRO A 112 -1.16 -2.21 -12.14
CA PRO A 112 -0.20 -1.46 -11.34
C PRO A 112 -0.70 -0.06 -11.01
N VAL A 113 -0.63 0.32 -9.73
CA VAL A 113 -1.05 1.64 -9.24
C VAL A 113 0.12 2.49 -8.78
N ARG A 114 1.20 1.83 -8.34
CA ARG A 114 2.44 2.49 -7.90
C ARG A 114 3.62 1.55 -8.08
N VAL A 115 4.75 2.12 -8.49
CA VAL A 115 6.07 1.48 -8.44
C VAL A 115 7.00 2.36 -7.61
N PHE A 116 7.72 1.74 -6.68
CA PHE A 116 8.81 2.35 -5.93
C PHE A 116 10.10 1.58 -6.26
N LYS A 117 10.95 2.18 -7.10
CA LYS A 117 12.19 1.55 -7.56
C LYS A 117 13.27 1.62 -6.49
N ASN A 118 14.08 0.58 -6.40
CA ASN A 118 15.31 0.62 -5.63
C ASN A 118 16.22 1.71 -6.21
N SER A 119 16.44 2.77 -5.42
CA SER A 119 17.19 3.96 -5.80
C SER A 119 18.38 4.18 -4.85
N GLU A 120 18.98 3.09 -4.37
CA GLU A 120 20.17 3.14 -3.50
C GLU A 120 21.38 3.81 -4.17
N ASP A 121 21.50 3.75 -5.49
CA ASP A 121 22.50 4.50 -6.27
C ASP A 121 22.31 6.02 -6.20
N LEU A 122 21.09 6.49 -5.90
CA LEU A 122 20.78 7.89 -5.60
C LEU A 122 20.85 8.20 -4.09
N GLY A 123 21.33 7.25 -3.28
CA GLY A 123 21.41 7.38 -1.81
C GLY A 123 20.08 7.18 -1.08
N VAL A 124 19.03 6.72 -1.75
CA VAL A 124 17.72 6.47 -1.13
C VAL A 124 17.69 5.04 -0.60
N ALA A 125 17.48 4.88 0.71
CA ALA A 125 17.38 3.57 1.33
C ALA A 125 16.19 2.76 0.77
N TYR A 126 16.43 1.47 0.54
CA TYR A 126 15.43 0.54 0.03
C TYR A 126 15.21 -0.63 1.02
N PRO A 127 13.97 -1.06 1.25
CA PRO A 127 13.68 -2.09 2.24
C PRO A 127 14.02 -3.48 1.72
N LYS A 128 15.31 -3.84 1.63
CA LYS A 128 15.77 -5.17 1.17
C LYS A 128 16.50 -6.01 2.23
N ASN A 129 17.02 -5.37 3.27
CA ASN A 129 17.97 -5.99 4.22
C ASN A 129 17.34 -6.44 5.55
N GLN A 130 16.03 -6.27 5.73
CA GLN A 130 15.34 -6.71 6.94
C GLN A 130 14.16 -7.58 6.52
N ALA A 131 14.04 -8.75 7.13
CA ALA A 131 12.84 -9.56 6.97
C ALA A 131 11.65 -8.81 7.57
N MET A 132 10.53 -8.82 6.85
CA MET A 132 9.35 -8.06 7.20
C MET A 132 8.17 -9.02 7.41
N ARG A 133 7.28 -8.66 8.33
CA ARG A 133 6.02 -9.37 8.57
C ARG A 133 4.87 -8.54 8.04
N ILE A 134 3.78 -9.22 7.72
CA ILE A 134 2.57 -8.66 7.15
C ILE A 134 1.50 -8.57 8.27
N TYR A 135 1.04 -7.35 8.61
CA TYR A 135 0.05 -7.03 9.67
C TYR A 135 -1.32 -6.41 9.32
N SER A 136 -2.43 -6.96 9.83
CA SER A 136 -3.83 -6.47 9.71
C SER A 136 -4.32 -5.80 10.95
N SER A 137 -5.06 -4.70 10.81
CA SER A 137 -5.63 -4.04 11.98
C SER A 137 -6.77 -3.06 11.70
N LEU A 138 -8.03 -3.41 11.88
CA LEU A 138 -9.08 -2.40 11.93
C LEU A 138 -8.87 -1.42 13.10
N TRP A 139 -8.61 -0.11 12.85
CA TRP A 139 -8.36 0.88 13.90
C TRP A 139 -8.87 2.31 13.59
N ASN A 140 -9.13 3.09 14.64
CA ASN A 140 -9.56 4.48 14.53
C ASN A 140 -8.40 5.45 14.33
N ALA A 141 -8.44 6.23 13.27
CA ALA A 141 -7.45 7.24 12.93
C ALA A 141 -8.05 8.63 12.64
N ASP A 142 -9.05 9.01 13.44
CA ASP A 142 -9.74 10.30 13.43
C ASP A 142 -8.86 11.54 13.22
N ASN A 143 -7.61 11.49 13.67
CA ASN A 143 -6.71 12.63 13.62
C ASN A 143 -6.29 12.99 12.19
N TRP A 144 -6.43 12.08 11.22
CA TRP A 144 -5.93 12.33 9.86
C TRP A 144 -6.67 11.60 8.74
N ALA A 145 -7.30 10.44 9.01
CA ALA A 145 -7.76 9.52 7.96
C ALA A 145 -8.70 10.17 6.93
N THR A 146 -9.70 10.91 7.40
CA THR A 146 -10.74 11.40 6.49
C THR A 146 -10.81 12.91 6.45
N ARG A 147 -10.68 13.46 5.24
CA ARG A 147 -10.57 14.91 4.99
C ARG A 147 -9.50 15.55 5.89
N GLY A 148 -8.34 14.89 6.00
CA GLY A 148 -7.24 15.33 6.87
C GLY A 148 -7.59 15.34 8.36
N GLY A 149 -8.53 14.48 8.79
CA GLY A 149 -9.00 14.39 10.17
C GLY A 149 -10.08 15.39 10.56
N ALA A 150 -10.58 16.20 9.60
CA ALA A 150 -11.65 17.15 9.85
C ALA A 150 -12.98 16.47 10.23
N VAL A 151 -13.14 15.20 9.85
CA VAL A 151 -14.36 14.47 10.09
C VAL A 151 -14.06 13.20 10.89
N LYS A 152 -14.87 12.97 11.91
CA LYS A 152 -14.64 11.98 12.97
C LYS A 152 -15.57 10.79 12.83
N ILE A 153 -15.14 9.68 13.39
CA ILE A 153 -15.89 8.47 13.63
C ILE A 153 -17.23 8.70 14.37
N ASP A 154 -18.32 8.16 13.84
CA ASP A 154 -19.59 7.97 14.56
C ASP A 154 -19.68 6.54 15.05
N TRP A 155 -19.35 6.34 16.32
CA TRP A 155 -19.41 5.04 16.97
C TRP A 155 -20.82 4.44 17.03
N SER A 156 -21.90 5.21 16.82
CA SER A 156 -23.26 4.67 16.73
C SER A 156 -23.46 3.76 15.51
N LYS A 157 -22.54 3.78 14.54
CA LYS A 157 -22.53 2.92 13.35
C LYS A 157 -21.75 1.62 13.53
N SER A 158 -21.21 1.39 14.72
CA SER A 158 -20.55 0.14 15.09
C SER A 158 -21.52 -1.05 15.00
N PRO A 159 -21.07 -2.27 14.62
CA PRO A 159 -19.68 -2.64 14.33
C PRO A 159 -19.22 -2.25 12.92
N PHE A 160 -17.95 -1.86 12.83
CA PHE A 160 -17.23 -1.67 11.57
C PHE A 160 -16.58 -2.99 11.18
N VAL A 161 -16.71 -3.37 9.91
CA VAL A 161 -16.30 -4.69 9.46
C VAL A 161 -15.50 -4.56 8.18
N ALA A 162 -14.32 -5.17 8.19
CA ALA A 162 -13.64 -5.58 6.98
C ALA A 162 -13.51 -7.09 7.01
N SER A 163 -13.73 -7.69 5.86
CA SER A 163 -13.64 -9.11 5.61
C SER A 163 -12.55 -9.32 4.56
N TYR A 164 -11.99 -10.51 4.59
CA TYR A 164 -10.82 -10.86 3.81
C TYR A 164 -10.90 -12.32 3.38
N GLY A 165 -10.21 -12.69 2.30
CA GLY A 165 -10.24 -14.07 1.80
C GLY A 165 -9.26 -14.30 0.64
N ASN A 166 -9.02 -15.56 0.29
CA ASN A 166 -8.15 -15.98 -0.83
C ASN A 166 -6.66 -15.58 -0.69
N PHE A 167 -6.09 -15.51 0.51
CA PHE A 167 -4.69 -15.07 0.67
C PHE A 167 -3.67 -15.95 -0.03
N LYS A 168 -2.73 -15.30 -0.74
CA LYS A 168 -1.62 -15.97 -1.40
C LYS A 168 -0.31 -15.22 -1.15
N ALA A 169 0.66 -15.93 -0.58
CA ALA A 169 2.01 -15.42 -0.41
C ALA A 169 2.98 -16.37 -1.13
N GLU A 170 3.72 -15.84 -2.10
CA GLU A 170 4.86 -16.53 -2.71
C GLU A 170 6.12 -15.86 -2.16
N THR A 171 7.03 -16.65 -1.63
CA THR A 171 8.20 -16.11 -0.93
C THR A 171 9.44 -16.80 -1.42
N CYS A 172 10.57 -16.09 -1.42
CA CYS A 172 11.84 -16.74 -1.56
C CYS A 172 12.57 -16.82 -0.21
N SER A 173 12.87 -18.04 0.24
CA SER A 173 13.69 -18.25 1.44
C SER A 173 15.17 -18.19 1.10
N ALA A 174 16.00 -17.74 2.05
CA ALA A 174 17.46 -17.64 1.88
C ALA A 174 18.14 -19.01 1.61
N SER A 175 17.43 -20.11 1.84
CA SER A 175 17.85 -21.49 1.58
C SER A 175 17.50 -22.02 0.18
N SER A 176 16.75 -21.26 -0.62
CA SER A 176 16.31 -21.65 -1.96
C SER A 176 16.92 -20.75 -3.02
N ASP A 177 17.26 -21.31 -4.19
CA ASP A 177 17.71 -20.51 -5.33
C ASP A 177 16.53 -19.70 -5.90
N CYS A 178 16.46 -18.42 -5.54
CA CYS A 178 15.41 -17.50 -6.00
C CYS A 178 15.48 -17.20 -7.50
N SER A 179 16.59 -17.52 -8.17
CA SER A 179 16.82 -17.20 -9.58
C SER A 179 15.84 -17.91 -10.51
N VAL A 180 15.24 -19.02 -10.06
CA VAL A 180 14.21 -19.78 -10.80
C VAL A 180 12.86 -19.03 -10.89
N ASN A 181 12.65 -18.01 -10.06
CA ASN A 181 11.43 -17.22 -10.06
C ASN A 181 11.58 -16.02 -11.01
N SER A 182 10.85 -16.04 -12.12
CA SER A 182 10.89 -14.97 -13.14
C SER A 182 10.61 -13.57 -12.61
N TRP A 183 9.92 -13.44 -11.47
CA TRP A 183 9.60 -12.15 -10.85
C TRP A 183 10.71 -11.59 -9.95
N TYR A 184 11.66 -12.42 -9.46
CA TYR A 184 12.66 -12.01 -8.48
C TYR A 184 13.68 -11.02 -9.06
N GLY A 185 13.95 -11.10 -10.36
CA GLY A 185 14.83 -10.19 -11.11
C GLY A 185 14.11 -9.25 -12.07
N ALA A 186 12.77 -9.16 -12.02
CA ALA A 186 12.02 -8.32 -12.95
C ALA A 186 12.18 -6.83 -12.60
N GLU A 187 12.84 -6.08 -13.49
CA GLU A 187 13.20 -4.67 -13.31
C GLU A 187 12.22 -3.70 -13.98
N ALA A 188 11.63 -4.10 -15.11
CA ALA A 188 10.78 -3.25 -15.92
C ALA A 188 9.33 -3.75 -15.89
N LEU A 189 8.40 -2.80 -15.85
CA LEU A 189 7.03 -3.06 -16.23
C LEU A 189 7.00 -3.35 -17.73
N GLU A 190 6.16 -4.29 -18.14
CA GLU A 190 5.85 -4.45 -19.55
C GLU A 190 5.18 -3.16 -20.07
N SER A 191 5.31 -2.86 -21.37
CA SER A 191 4.73 -1.64 -21.96
C SER A 191 3.24 -1.45 -21.63
N SER A 192 2.48 -2.55 -21.61
CA SER A 192 1.06 -2.56 -21.23
C SER A 192 0.81 -2.26 -19.75
N GLU A 193 1.69 -2.69 -18.86
CA GLU A 193 1.63 -2.39 -17.42
C GLU A 193 1.96 -0.92 -17.15
N GLN A 194 2.91 -0.36 -17.91
CA GLN A 194 3.26 1.05 -17.82
C GLN A 194 2.11 1.96 -18.27
N GLN A 195 1.43 1.63 -19.38
CA GLN A 195 0.25 2.38 -19.83
C GLN A 195 -0.89 2.36 -18.79
N LYS A 196 -1.09 1.20 -18.14
CA LYS A 196 -2.06 1.08 -17.04
C LYS A 196 -1.68 1.96 -15.85
N LEU A 197 -0.41 1.95 -15.46
CA LEU A 197 0.09 2.79 -14.36
C LEU A 197 -0.11 4.29 -14.67
N GLU A 198 0.18 4.71 -15.90
CA GLU A 198 -0.04 6.08 -16.36
C GLU A 198 -1.54 6.44 -16.31
N TRP A 199 -2.41 5.57 -16.82
CA TRP A 199 -3.85 5.76 -16.74
C TRP A 199 -4.35 5.91 -15.30
N VAL A 200 -3.87 5.07 -14.37
CA VAL A 200 -4.22 5.19 -12.94
C VAL A 200 -3.77 6.53 -12.38
N ARG A 201 -2.53 6.95 -12.68
CA ARG A 201 -1.96 8.22 -12.22
C ARG A 201 -2.76 9.42 -12.72
N GLU A 202 -3.12 9.43 -14.00
CA GLU A 202 -3.83 10.55 -14.62
C GLU A 202 -5.28 10.67 -14.14
N ASN A 203 -5.96 9.54 -13.91
CA ASN A 203 -7.41 9.54 -13.69
C ASN A 203 -7.81 9.39 -12.22
N TYR A 204 -6.94 8.82 -11.37
CA TYR A 204 -7.32 8.42 -10.02
C TYR A 204 -6.39 8.91 -8.91
N MET A 205 -5.15 9.33 -9.21
CA MET A 205 -4.24 9.85 -8.19
C MET A 205 -4.70 11.23 -7.69
N ILE A 206 -4.85 11.36 -6.38
CA ILE A 206 -5.31 12.60 -5.72
C ILE A 206 -4.24 13.25 -4.85
N TYR A 207 -3.22 12.50 -4.44
CA TYR A 207 -2.06 13.01 -3.73
C TYR A 207 -0.81 12.25 -4.14
N ASN A 208 0.28 13.00 -4.28
CA ASN A 208 1.60 12.45 -4.56
C ASN A 208 2.67 13.27 -3.84
N TYR A 209 3.39 12.63 -2.91
CA TYR A 209 4.49 13.26 -2.20
C TYR A 209 5.57 13.84 -3.13
N CYS A 210 5.80 13.22 -4.31
CA CYS A 210 6.78 13.68 -5.30
C CYS A 210 6.44 15.02 -5.96
N SER A 211 5.22 15.53 -5.80
CA SER A 211 4.78 16.83 -6.32
C SER A 211 4.37 17.79 -5.19
N ASP A 212 4.52 17.40 -3.93
CA ASP A 212 4.13 18.21 -2.77
C ASP A 212 5.22 19.24 -2.43
N SER A 213 5.19 20.39 -3.11
CA SER A 213 6.13 21.48 -2.89
C SER A 213 6.03 22.14 -1.53
N LYS A 214 4.87 22.01 -0.85
CA LYS A 214 4.71 22.53 0.52
C LYS A 214 5.49 21.68 1.51
N ARG A 215 5.47 20.36 1.31
CA ARG A 215 6.22 19.42 2.15
C ARG A 215 7.70 19.38 1.82
N PHE A 216 8.06 19.56 0.54
CA PHE A 216 9.43 19.51 0.05
C PHE A 216 9.86 20.83 -0.60
N PRO A 217 9.93 21.94 0.17
CA PRO A 217 10.25 23.26 -0.39
C PRO A 217 11.70 23.40 -0.88
N GLN A 218 12.58 22.48 -0.48
CA GLN A 218 14.01 22.48 -0.84
C GLN A 218 14.36 21.49 -1.98
N GLY A 219 13.35 20.94 -2.65
CA GLY A 219 13.52 19.94 -3.70
C GLY A 219 12.89 18.60 -3.31
N PHE A 220 12.41 17.88 -4.33
CA PHE A 220 11.71 16.62 -4.17
C PHE A 220 12.67 15.47 -3.82
N PRO A 221 12.18 14.40 -3.16
CA PRO A 221 12.98 13.20 -2.90
C PRO A 221 13.61 12.64 -4.19
N ALA A 222 14.86 12.17 -4.10
CA ALA A 222 15.66 11.80 -5.27
C ALA A 222 15.05 10.62 -6.07
N GLU A 223 14.33 9.72 -5.40
CA GLU A 223 13.61 8.62 -6.04
C GLU A 223 12.47 9.08 -6.96
N CYS A 224 12.02 10.32 -6.85
CA CYS A 224 10.90 10.85 -7.63
C CYS A 224 11.25 11.14 -9.10
N THR A 225 12.53 11.07 -9.48
CA THR A 225 12.98 11.28 -10.88
C THR A 225 12.98 10.00 -11.72
N ARG A 226 12.42 8.89 -11.19
CA ARG A 226 12.50 7.55 -11.78
C ARG A 226 11.17 6.97 -12.26
#